data_AF-A0A3M2CJV5-F1
#
_entry.id   AF-A0A3M2CJV5-F1
#
_cell.length_a   1.000
_cell.length_b   1.000
_cell.length_c   1.000
_cell.angle_alpha   90.00
_cell.angle_beta   90.00
_cell.angle_gamma   90.00
#
_symmetry.space_group_name_H-M   'P 1'
#
loop_
_entity.id
_entity.type
_entity.pdbx_description
1 polymer ?
#
loop_
_entity_poly.entity_id
_entity_poly.type
_entity_poly.pdbx_seq_one_letter_code
_entity_poly.pdbx_strand_id
1 'polypeptide(L)'
;PVSRGPGAAWALAAALLAACAAGAQVTLRDGSVVESPVTEVSAAGVAVATDPPATITWDRVLRVDGEHAADAERYAEMADDLWRARTRLARGDVSLSAPIFEAWFARDDGPTGATRLVVAEGLLVCRLARLAQVASVEPWLEALRLRRALGGPIEPGFPSALDPATGLAPALAPVWLDGPAVEAFAVTPIEPTGDDLVDALAAMLRESAAIETGAPVVGRAATAIDHDGARLVRAMIDAISGVPAVRERARTILRSGLSRDEGTWREAWRRAALGRSLLLESDLESRDAGLVHLAHLPARFTRSQPYLAGVALALMADEFARRGDHAAAGALRADLAGLADSHPARAWLAGRRRVGAPDATRDPTAADSDPR
;
A
#
# COMPACT_ATOMS: atom_id res chain seq x y z
N PRO A 1 3.88 -32.27 77.68
CA PRO A 1 3.96 -30.82 77.37
C PRO A 1 5.31 -30.50 76.71
N VAL A 2 5.39 -30.68 75.39
CA VAL A 2 6.59 -30.39 74.59
C VAL A 2 6.38 -29.01 73.96
N SER A 3 7.19 -28.03 74.36
CA SER A 3 7.14 -26.65 73.89
C SER A 3 7.59 -26.59 72.42
N ARG A 4 6.63 -26.37 71.50
CA ARG A 4 6.92 -26.05 70.10
C ARG A 4 7.47 -24.62 70.03
N GLY A 5 8.74 -24.49 69.65
CA GLY A 5 9.42 -23.19 69.54
C GLY A 5 8.92 -22.37 68.33
N PRO A 6 8.92 -21.02 68.43
CA PRO A 6 8.41 -20.09 67.40
C PRO A 6 9.24 -20.01 66.10
N GLY A 7 10.27 -20.83 65.93
CA GLY A 7 11.20 -20.76 64.79
C GLY A 7 10.62 -21.23 63.44
N ALA A 8 9.58 -22.08 63.44
CA ALA A 8 9.03 -22.63 62.20
C ALA A 8 8.14 -21.63 61.43
N ALA A 9 7.51 -20.67 62.12
CA ALA A 9 6.61 -19.70 61.49
C ALA A 9 7.36 -18.59 60.72
N TRP A 10 8.54 -18.20 61.21
CA TRP A 10 9.38 -17.18 60.55
C TRP A 10 10.12 -17.73 59.32
N ALA A 11 10.49 -19.00 59.32
CA ALA A 11 11.08 -19.66 58.15
C ALA A 11 10.07 -19.82 56.99
N LEU A 12 8.79 -20.07 57.31
CA LEU A 12 7.73 -20.13 56.28
C LEU A 12 7.38 -18.76 55.70
N ALA A 13 7.35 -17.70 56.54
CA ALA A 13 7.09 -16.33 56.08
C ALA A 13 8.25 -15.78 55.22
N ALA A 14 9.50 -16.10 55.55
CA ALA A 14 10.66 -15.74 54.73
C ALA A 14 10.73 -16.51 53.40
N ALA A 15 10.29 -17.78 53.36
CA ALA A 15 10.20 -18.56 52.13
C ALA A 15 9.04 -18.10 51.22
N LEU A 16 7.93 -17.61 51.78
CA LEU A 16 6.81 -17.04 51.03
C LEU A 16 7.08 -15.63 50.49
N LEU A 17 7.98 -14.85 51.11
CA LEU A 17 8.45 -13.56 50.60
C LEU A 17 9.57 -13.67 49.55
N ALA A 18 10.34 -14.77 49.56
CA ALA A 18 11.35 -15.06 48.52
C ALA A 18 10.75 -15.69 47.25
N ALA A 19 9.47 -16.06 47.29
CA ALA A 19 8.69 -16.54 46.15
C ALA A 19 7.80 -15.43 45.55
N CYS A 20 8.22 -14.16 45.68
CA CYS A 20 7.95 -13.19 44.61
C CYS A 20 8.68 -13.72 43.37
N ALA A 21 8.06 -14.70 42.70
CA ALA A 21 8.48 -15.19 41.41
C ALA A 21 8.73 -13.94 40.56
N ALA A 22 10.00 -13.71 40.23
CA ALA A 22 10.39 -12.69 39.28
C ALA A 22 9.74 -13.09 37.95
N GLY A 23 8.49 -12.67 37.76
CA GLY A 23 7.75 -12.92 36.53
C GLY A 23 8.58 -12.41 35.37
N ALA A 24 8.54 -13.12 34.25
CA ALA A 24 9.25 -12.69 33.04
C ALA A 24 8.88 -11.23 32.74
N GLN A 25 9.90 -10.37 32.64
CA GLN A 25 9.74 -8.95 32.36
C GLN A 25 10.13 -8.69 30.91
N VAL A 26 9.33 -7.89 30.20
CA VAL A 26 9.67 -7.42 28.86
C VAL A 26 10.16 -5.99 28.97
N THR A 27 11.43 -5.76 28.67
CA THR A 27 11.98 -4.41 28.52
C THR A 27 11.76 -3.94 27.09
N LEU A 28 11.14 -2.78 26.91
CA LEU A 28 10.90 -2.17 25.61
C LEU A 28 12.04 -1.24 25.20
N ARG A 29 12.11 -0.91 23.90
CA ARG A 29 13.12 -0.03 23.31
C ARG A 29 13.06 1.41 23.80
N ASP A 30 11.93 1.84 24.36
CA ASP A 30 11.78 3.15 25.01
C ASP A 30 12.24 3.14 26.49
N GLY A 31 12.72 1.99 26.98
CA GLY A 31 13.18 1.80 28.36
C GLY A 31 12.05 1.47 29.35
N SER A 32 10.78 1.46 28.92
CA SER A 32 9.68 1.01 29.76
C SER A 32 9.72 -0.51 29.96
N VAL A 33 9.17 -0.97 31.08
CA VAL A 33 9.08 -2.38 31.44
C VAL A 33 7.62 -2.78 31.50
N VAL A 34 7.28 -3.87 30.80
CA VAL A 34 5.96 -4.51 30.89
C VAL A 34 6.04 -5.57 31.98
N GLU A 35 5.31 -5.33 33.07
CA GLU A 35 5.26 -6.20 34.26
C GLU A 35 4.25 -7.34 34.12
N SER A 36 3.40 -7.32 33.07
CA SER A 36 2.46 -8.40 32.79
C SER A 36 3.21 -9.71 32.50
N PRO A 37 2.77 -10.86 33.06
CA PRO A 37 3.40 -12.15 32.82
C PRO A 37 3.47 -12.46 31.33
N VAL A 38 4.64 -12.85 30.85
CA VAL A 38 4.79 -13.40 29.49
C VAL A 38 4.11 -14.76 29.44
N THR A 39 3.24 -14.96 28.45
CA THR A 39 2.53 -16.24 28.24
C THR A 39 3.11 -17.03 27.08
N GLU A 40 3.68 -16.35 26.09
CA GLU A 40 4.26 -16.98 24.90
C GLU A 40 5.33 -16.08 24.27
N VAL A 41 6.37 -16.69 23.72
CA VAL A 41 7.35 -16.04 22.84
C VAL A 41 7.37 -16.75 21.49
N SER A 42 7.01 -16.05 20.43
CA SER A 42 6.92 -16.61 19.09
C SER A 42 7.34 -15.62 18.01
N ALA A 43 7.36 -16.05 16.74
CA ALA A 43 7.62 -15.16 15.61
C ALA A 43 6.60 -14.00 15.48
N ALA A 44 5.44 -14.11 16.15
CA ALA A 44 4.44 -13.05 16.19
C ALA A 44 4.82 -11.89 17.12
N GLY A 45 5.61 -12.17 18.16
CA GLY A 45 5.97 -11.23 19.22
C GLY A 45 6.05 -11.92 20.58
N VAL A 46 5.96 -11.10 21.63
CA VAL A 46 5.88 -11.55 23.02
C VAL A 46 4.44 -11.37 23.51
N ALA A 47 3.71 -12.46 23.72
CA ALA A 47 2.37 -12.42 24.27
C ALA A 47 2.42 -12.22 25.78
N VAL A 48 1.60 -11.30 26.30
CA VAL A 48 1.52 -10.97 27.72
C VAL A 48 0.09 -11.11 28.23
N ALA A 49 -0.05 -11.56 29.48
CA ALA A 49 -1.32 -11.74 30.17
C ALA A 49 -1.92 -10.40 30.62
N THR A 50 -2.44 -9.62 29.66
CA THR A 50 -3.29 -8.44 29.89
C THR A 50 -4.77 -8.80 29.72
N ASP A 51 -5.67 -7.90 30.11
CA ASP A 51 -7.11 -8.01 29.84
C ASP A 51 -7.56 -6.82 28.97
N PRO A 52 -7.74 -7.01 27.64
CA PRO A 52 -7.60 -8.25 26.88
C PRO A 52 -6.12 -8.66 26.64
N PRO A 53 -5.82 -9.92 26.28
CA PRO A 53 -4.46 -10.36 25.96
C PRO A 53 -3.82 -9.53 24.85
N ALA A 54 -2.53 -9.22 25.00
CA ALA A 54 -1.79 -8.38 24.06
C ALA A 54 -0.52 -9.07 23.56
N THR A 55 -0.10 -8.74 22.34
CA THR A 55 1.17 -9.19 21.75
C THR A 55 2.06 -7.99 21.49
N ILE A 56 3.23 -7.96 22.11
CA ILE A 56 4.25 -6.93 21.90
C ILE A 56 5.08 -7.34 20.68
N THR A 57 5.09 -6.50 19.65
CA THR A 57 5.83 -6.76 18.41
C THR A 57 7.34 -6.62 18.59
N TRP A 58 8.11 -7.40 17.82
CA TRP A 58 9.56 -7.50 18.00
C TRP A 58 10.33 -6.19 17.77
N ASP A 59 9.81 -5.27 16.94
CA ASP A 59 10.39 -3.94 16.75
C ASP A 59 10.38 -3.05 18.01
N ARG A 60 9.62 -3.44 19.04
CA ARG A 60 9.53 -2.76 20.34
C ARG A 60 10.29 -3.46 21.45
N VAL A 61 10.53 -4.77 21.32
CA VAL A 61 11.20 -5.55 22.37
C VAL A 61 12.69 -5.23 22.35
N LEU A 62 13.22 -4.81 23.50
CA LEU A 62 14.65 -4.70 23.72
C LEU A 62 15.19 -6.01 24.30
N ARG A 63 14.50 -6.56 25.30
CA ARG A 63 14.91 -7.80 25.97
C ARG A 63 13.72 -8.43 26.69
N VAL A 64 13.74 -9.76 26.78
CA VAL A 64 12.86 -10.54 27.67
C VAL A 64 13.74 -11.17 28.75
N ASP A 65 13.40 -10.96 30.01
CA ASP A 65 14.08 -11.53 31.17
C ASP A 65 13.29 -12.72 31.76
N GLY A 66 13.94 -13.55 32.57
CA GLY A 66 13.30 -14.65 33.28
C GLY A 66 13.19 -15.94 32.46
N GLU A 67 12.12 -16.70 32.69
CA GLU A 67 11.96 -18.06 32.13
C GLU A 67 11.91 -18.12 30.60
N HIS A 68 11.47 -17.02 29.96
CA HIS A 68 11.32 -16.92 28.51
C HIS A 68 12.53 -16.30 27.78
N ALA A 69 13.60 -15.94 28.50
CA ALA A 69 14.76 -15.26 27.92
C ALA A 69 15.45 -16.09 26.80
N ALA A 70 15.59 -17.40 27.01
CA ALA A 70 16.25 -18.29 26.04
C ALA A 70 15.45 -18.47 24.73
N ASP A 71 14.11 -18.44 24.81
CA ASP A 71 13.26 -18.48 23.62
C ASP A 71 13.28 -17.14 22.87
N ALA A 72 13.34 -16.03 23.61
CA ALA A 72 13.42 -14.68 23.04
C ALA A 72 14.75 -14.40 22.32
N GLU A 73 15.85 -14.98 22.78
CA GLU A 73 17.18 -14.82 22.17
C GLU A 73 17.18 -15.23 20.68
N ARG A 74 16.33 -16.19 20.29
CA ARG A 74 16.20 -16.64 18.89
C ARG A 74 15.68 -15.55 17.95
N TYR A 75 15.04 -14.51 18.49
CA TYR A 75 14.45 -13.41 17.75
C TYR A 75 15.21 -12.08 17.93
N ALA A 76 16.37 -12.09 18.60
CA ALA A 76 17.14 -10.89 18.88
C ALA A 76 17.56 -10.12 17.61
N GLU A 77 18.01 -10.83 16.57
CA GLU A 77 18.36 -10.24 15.26
C GLU A 77 17.14 -9.53 14.65
N MET A 78 15.99 -10.20 14.62
CA MET A 78 14.74 -9.62 14.11
C MET A 78 14.32 -8.38 14.90
N ALA A 79 14.39 -8.44 16.22
CA ALA A 79 14.04 -7.32 17.08
C ALA A 79 14.92 -6.09 16.80
N ASP A 80 16.23 -6.27 16.70
CA ASP A 80 17.18 -5.20 16.38
C ASP A 80 16.96 -4.61 14.98
N ASP A 81 16.79 -5.46 13.97
CA ASP A 81 16.57 -5.05 12.59
C ASP A 81 15.28 -4.27 12.42
N LEU A 82 14.17 -4.81 12.93
CA LEU A 82 12.87 -4.16 12.80
C LEU A 82 12.80 -2.86 13.61
N TRP A 83 13.43 -2.78 14.78
CA TRP A 83 13.58 -1.54 15.52
C TRP A 83 14.36 -0.48 14.72
N ARG A 84 15.48 -0.85 14.09
CA ARG A 84 16.26 0.04 13.22
C ARG A 84 15.45 0.50 12.02
N ALA A 85 14.75 -0.41 11.34
CA ALA A 85 13.92 -0.12 10.19
C ALA A 85 12.78 0.85 10.54
N ARG A 86 12.07 0.59 11.64
CA ARG A 86 11.01 1.47 12.17
C ARG A 86 11.56 2.85 12.55
N THR A 87 12.67 2.92 13.26
CA THR A 87 13.27 4.18 13.69
C THR A 87 13.71 5.04 12.50
N ARG A 88 14.29 4.42 11.47
CA ARG A 88 14.64 5.08 10.20
C ARG A 88 13.40 5.59 9.48
N LEU A 89 12.37 4.74 9.37
CA LEU A 89 11.11 5.10 8.73
C LEU A 89 10.43 6.28 9.42
N ALA A 90 10.41 6.30 10.75
CA ALA A 90 9.87 7.40 11.55
C ALA A 90 10.61 8.73 11.33
N ARG A 91 11.87 8.69 10.90
CA ARG A 91 12.68 9.87 10.50
C ARG A 91 12.56 10.21 9.01
N GLY A 92 11.76 9.46 8.26
CA GLY A 92 11.60 9.61 6.80
C GLY A 92 12.70 8.97 5.96
N ASP A 93 13.60 8.19 6.57
CA ASP A 93 14.67 7.48 5.84
C ASP A 93 14.17 6.15 5.27
N VAL A 94 13.34 6.27 4.24
CA VAL A 94 12.79 5.12 3.50
C VAL A 94 13.85 4.30 2.78
N SER A 95 14.95 4.93 2.34
CA SER A 95 16.01 4.24 1.58
C SER A 95 16.80 3.25 2.44
N LEU A 96 17.09 3.60 3.71
CA LEU A 96 17.77 2.68 4.64
C LEU A 96 16.81 1.75 5.40
N SER A 97 15.51 2.02 5.35
CA SER A 97 14.48 1.19 5.98
C SER A 97 14.02 0.06 5.05
N ALA A 98 13.80 0.35 3.78
CA ALA A 98 13.26 -0.58 2.79
C ALA A 98 13.99 -1.94 2.73
N PRO A 99 15.34 -2.01 2.64
CA PRO A 99 16.02 -3.30 2.49
C PRO A 99 15.81 -4.24 3.67
N ILE A 100 15.64 -3.71 4.89
CA ILE A 100 15.40 -4.52 6.09
C ILE A 100 13.98 -5.10 6.02
N PHE A 101 12.98 -4.27 5.74
CA PHE A 101 11.61 -4.77 5.60
C PHE A 101 11.47 -5.75 4.43
N GLU A 102 12.14 -5.52 3.30
CA GLU A 102 12.16 -6.44 2.17
C GLU A 102 12.75 -7.81 2.54
N ALA A 103 13.87 -7.83 3.26
CA ALA A 103 14.51 -9.06 3.71
C ALA A 103 13.60 -9.88 4.62
N TRP A 104 12.97 -9.24 5.62
CA TRP A 104 12.05 -9.92 6.53
C TRP A 104 10.70 -10.28 5.88
N PHE A 105 10.26 -9.50 4.88
CA PHE A 105 9.02 -9.80 4.16
C PHE A 105 9.17 -11.06 3.28
N ALA A 106 10.35 -11.29 2.70
CA ALA A 106 10.60 -12.40 1.78
C ALA A 106 10.96 -13.75 2.47
N ARG A 107 11.15 -13.78 3.79
CA ARG A 107 11.51 -15.00 4.53
C ARG A 107 10.29 -15.90 4.78
N ASP A 108 10.39 -17.18 4.42
CA ASP A 108 9.36 -18.21 4.70
C ASP A 108 9.27 -18.54 6.20
N ASP A 109 10.40 -18.49 6.90
CA ASP A 109 10.53 -18.60 8.36
C ASP A 109 10.46 -17.22 9.06
N GLY A 110 9.93 -16.22 8.35
CA GLY A 110 9.86 -14.83 8.80
C GLY A 110 8.84 -14.58 9.93
N PRO A 111 8.65 -13.31 10.28
CA PRO A 111 7.68 -12.93 11.31
C PRO A 111 6.28 -13.38 10.94
N THR A 112 5.45 -13.63 11.95
CA THR A 112 4.02 -13.94 11.80
C THR A 112 3.17 -12.91 12.55
N GLY A 113 1.84 -13.03 12.50
CA GLY A 113 0.91 -12.25 13.31
C GLY A 113 1.19 -10.74 13.34
N ALA A 114 1.28 -10.17 14.54
CA ALA A 114 1.44 -8.73 14.76
C ALA A 114 2.79 -8.20 14.24
N THR A 115 3.90 -8.94 14.41
CA THR A 115 5.19 -8.53 13.87
C THR A 115 5.20 -8.56 12.34
N ARG A 116 4.54 -9.53 11.70
CA ARG A 116 4.41 -9.57 10.23
C ARG A 116 3.64 -8.37 9.70
N LEU A 117 2.63 -7.91 10.44
CA LEU A 117 1.88 -6.71 10.08
C LEU A 117 2.77 -5.47 10.07
N VAL A 118 3.66 -5.32 11.06
CA VAL A 118 4.66 -4.23 11.11
C VAL A 118 5.56 -4.27 9.88
N VAL A 119 6.04 -5.47 9.49
CA VAL A 119 6.88 -5.63 8.30
C VAL A 119 6.12 -5.28 7.01
N ALA A 120 4.90 -5.79 6.86
CA ALA A 120 4.07 -5.53 5.69
C ALA A 120 3.75 -4.04 5.53
N GLU A 121 3.35 -3.36 6.61
CA GLU A 121 3.09 -1.92 6.57
C GLU A 121 4.35 -1.08 6.37
N GLY A 122 5.45 -1.42 7.04
CA GLY A 122 6.73 -0.73 6.87
C GLY A 122 7.21 -0.79 5.42
N LEU A 123 7.11 -1.98 4.82
CA LEU A 123 7.43 -2.19 3.40
C LEU A 123 6.48 -1.41 2.49
N LEU A 124 5.18 -1.43 2.77
CA LEU A 124 4.18 -0.67 2.03
C LEU A 124 4.49 0.83 2.02
N VAL A 125 4.76 1.43 3.19
CA VAL A 125 5.12 2.85 3.30
C VAL A 125 6.38 3.15 2.46
N CYS A 126 7.41 2.31 2.56
CA CYS A 126 8.65 2.49 1.80
C CYS A 126 8.42 2.44 0.28
N ARG A 127 7.61 1.49 -0.21
CA ARG A 127 7.31 1.33 -1.64
C ARG A 127 6.43 2.46 -2.17
N LEU A 128 5.44 2.90 -1.39
CA LEU A 128 4.59 4.05 -1.75
C LEU A 128 5.36 5.37 -1.79
N ALA A 129 6.29 5.60 -0.86
CA ALA A 129 7.15 6.79 -0.87
C ALA A 129 8.02 6.89 -2.14
N ARG A 130 8.36 5.75 -2.73
CA ARG A 130 9.09 5.63 -4.01
C ARG A 130 8.18 5.57 -5.24
N LEU A 131 6.86 5.72 -5.06
CA LEU A 131 5.85 5.59 -6.12
C LEU A 131 5.87 4.22 -6.82
N ALA A 132 6.33 3.17 -6.14
CA ALA A 132 6.41 1.81 -6.67
C ALA A 132 5.06 1.07 -6.51
N GLN A 133 4.05 1.52 -7.27
CA GLN A 133 2.66 1.09 -7.11
C GLN A 133 2.46 -0.42 -7.18
N VAL A 134 2.95 -1.07 -8.25
CA VAL A 134 2.81 -2.53 -8.42
C VAL A 134 3.45 -3.30 -7.26
N ALA A 135 4.68 -2.93 -6.89
CA ALA A 135 5.36 -3.57 -5.77
C ALA A 135 4.66 -3.33 -4.43
N SER A 136 3.83 -2.28 -4.30
CA SER A 136 3.11 -1.98 -3.07
C SER A 136 1.90 -2.89 -2.85
N VAL A 137 1.42 -3.59 -3.88
CA VAL A 137 0.18 -4.40 -3.81
C VAL A 137 0.28 -5.53 -2.81
N GLU A 138 1.33 -6.35 -2.90
CA GLU A 138 1.47 -7.54 -2.06
C GLU A 138 1.62 -7.20 -0.56
N PRO A 139 2.49 -6.25 -0.13
CA PRO A 139 2.54 -5.83 1.28
C PRO A 139 1.24 -5.20 1.76
N TRP A 140 0.49 -4.51 0.89
CA TRP A 140 -0.82 -3.98 1.23
C TRP A 140 -1.86 -5.06 1.49
N LEU A 141 -1.96 -6.07 0.60
CA LEU A 141 -2.88 -7.18 0.77
C LEU A 141 -2.56 -7.97 2.06
N GLU A 142 -1.29 -8.21 2.34
CA GLU A 142 -0.84 -8.89 3.55
C GLU A 142 -1.16 -8.08 4.81
N ALA A 143 -0.89 -6.77 4.81
CA ALA A 143 -1.25 -5.89 5.92
C ALA A 143 -2.77 -5.85 6.17
N LEU A 144 -3.57 -5.80 5.10
CA LEU A 144 -5.03 -5.82 5.19
C LEU A 144 -5.54 -7.14 5.80
N ARG A 145 -5.04 -8.28 5.32
CA ARG A 145 -5.36 -9.61 5.83
C ARG A 145 -5.05 -9.73 7.33
N LEU A 146 -3.85 -9.33 7.73
CA LEU A 146 -3.41 -9.42 9.12
C LEU A 146 -4.19 -8.49 10.06
N ARG A 147 -4.50 -7.26 9.63
CA ARG A 147 -5.36 -6.37 10.43
C ARG A 147 -6.73 -6.96 10.69
N ARG A 148 -7.33 -7.57 9.66
CA ARG A 148 -8.65 -8.21 9.76
C ARG A 148 -8.61 -9.42 10.68
N ALA A 149 -7.55 -10.23 10.59
CA ALA A 149 -7.36 -11.39 11.45
C ALA A 149 -7.09 -11.02 12.92
N LEU A 150 -6.33 -9.95 13.18
CA LEU A 150 -5.97 -9.51 14.53
C LEU A 150 -7.06 -8.66 15.21
N GLY A 151 -8.01 -8.10 14.45
CA GLY A 151 -9.21 -7.46 14.99
C GLY A 151 -8.99 -6.16 15.78
N GLY A 152 -7.81 -5.54 15.68
CA GLY A 152 -7.44 -4.38 16.50
C GLY A 152 -6.72 -3.28 15.71
N PRO A 153 -6.72 -2.04 16.24
CA PRO A 153 -5.87 -0.99 15.70
C PRO A 153 -4.40 -1.41 15.82
N ILE A 154 -3.57 -0.99 14.87
CA ILE A 154 -2.12 -1.11 15.05
C ILE A 154 -1.69 -0.25 16.23
N GLU A 155 -0.68 -0.77 16.91
CA GLU A 155 0.01 -0.10 17.99
C GLU A 155 0.28 1.39 17.68
N PRO A 156 0.03 2.29 18.65
CA PRO A 156 0.24 3.72 18.46
C PRO A 156 1.66 4.06 17.95
N GLY A 157 1.73 5.05 17.05
CA GLY A 157 3.00 5.62 16.60
C GLY A 157 3.76 4.82 15.54
N PHE A 158 3.18 3.79 14.94
CA PHE A 158 3.66 3.27 13.66
C PHE A 158 2.97 4.00 12.49
N PRO A 159 3.71 4.50 11.49
CA PRO A 159 3.09 5.16 10.35
C PRO A 159 2.28 4.15 9.55
N SER A 160 0.95 4.24 9.64
CA SER A 160 0.08 3.40 8.85
C SER A 160 -0.19 4.01 7.47
N ALA A 161 -0.08 3.17 6.45
CA ALA A 161 -0.50 3.51 5.09
C ALA A 161 -1.96 3.13 4.76
N LEU A 162 -2.71 2.51 5.68
CA LEU A 162 -4.06 2.01 5.43
C LEU A 162 -5.10 2.90 6.12
N ASP A 163 -6.14 3.27 5.37
CA ASP A 163 -7.33 3.93 5.90
C ASP A 163 -8.05 2.98 6.87
N PRO A 164 -8.24 3.34 8.15
CA PRO A 164 -8.83 2.43 9.14
C PRO A 164 -10.27 2.03 8.81
N ALA A 165 -11.01 2.88 8.10
CA ALA A 165 -12.41 2.63 7.76
C ALA A 165 -12.59 1.64 6.60
N THR A 166 -11.65 1.59 5.66
CA THR A 166 -11.78 0.78 4.44
C THR A 166 -10.65 -0.23 4.23
N GLY A 167 -9.57 -0.15 4.99
CA GLY A 167 -8.37 -0.95 4.74
C GLY A 167 -7.66 -0.63 3.42
N LEU A 168 -8.16 0.31 2.61
CA LEU A 168 -7.50 0.75 1.39
C LEU A 168 -6.27 1.58 1.74
N ALA A 169 -5.21 1.47 0.94
CA ALA A 169 -4.06 2.35 1.05
C ALA A 169 -4.29 3.63 0.22
N PRO A 170 -4.45 4.83 0.81
CA PRO A 170 -4.83 6.04 0.08
C PRO A 170 -3.91 6.42 -1.10
N ALA A 171 -2.65 6.03 -1.06
CA ALA A 171 -1.67 6.31 -2.13
C ALA A 171 -1.56 5.19 -3.19
N LEU A 172 -2.34 4.12 -3.07
CA LEU A 172 -2.38 2.94 -3.96
C LEU A 172 -3.71 2.88 -4.72
N ALA A 173 -3.98 3.90 -5.53
CA ALA A 173 -5.16 3.91 -6.39
C ALA A 173 -5.06 2.83 -7.48
N PRO A 174 -6.19 2.23 -7.94
CA PRO A 174 -6.21 1.28 -9.08
C PRO A 174 -6.03 2.02 -10.42
N VAL A 175 -5.00 2.85 -10.53
CA VAL A 175 -4.64 3.66 -11.69
C VAL A 175 -3.21 3.33 -12.07
N TRP A 176 -3.03 2.77 -13.25
CA TRP A 176 -1.74 2.28 -13.72
C TRP A 176 -1.24 3.11 -14.89
N LEU A 177 0.06 3.09 -15.09
CA LEU A 177 0.71 3.54 -16.32
C LEU A 177 1.26 2.29 -16.98
N ASP A 178 0.89 2.05 -18.24
CA ASP A 178 1.36 0.89 -18.98
C ASP A 178 2.90 0.75 -18.93
N GLY A 179 3.37 -0.49 -18.80
CA GLY A 179 4.79 -0.80 -18.68
C GLY A 179 5.06 -2.19 -18.10
N PRO A 180 6.33 -2.65 -18.15
CA PRO A 180 6.66 -4.06 -17.90
C PRO A 180 6.21 -4.60 -16.54
N ALA A 181 6.26 -3.77 -15.49
CA ALA A 181 5.82 -4.18 -14.15
C ALA A 181 4.30 -4.39 -14.08
N VAL A 182 3.52 -3.53 -14.74
CA VAL A 182 2.04 -3.63 -14.77
C VAL A 182 1.62 -4.82 -15.63
N GLU A 183 2.31 -5.05 -16.74
CA GLU A 183 2.09 -6.23 -17.61
C GLU A 183 2.34 -7.53 -16.86
N ALA A 184 3.48 -7.64 -16.18
CA ALA A 184 3.81 -8.80 -15.35
C ALA A 184 2.76 -9.00 -14.24
N PHE A 185 2.35 -7.93 -13.57
CA PHE A 185 1.34 -7.99 -12.51
C PHE A 185 -0.04 -8.41 -13.01
N ALA A 186 -0.46 -7.95 -14.19
CA ALA A 186 -1.74 -8.31 -14.80
C ALA A 186 -1.85 -9.84 -14.99
N VAL A 187 -0.77 -10.50 -15.44
CA VAL A 187 -0.78 -11.92 -15.77
C VAL A 187 -0.40 -12.85 -14.62
N THR A 188 0.34 -12.37 -13.62
CA THR A 188 0.82 -13.18 -12.50
C THR A 188 -0.32 -13.48 -11.51
N PRO A 189 -0.67 -14.76 -11.26
CA PRO A 189 -1.63 -15.15 -10.23
C PRO A 189 -1.24 -14.61 -8.85
N ILE A 190 -2.22 -14.14 -8.08
CA ILE A 190 -2.07 -13.89 -6.65
C ILE A 190 -2.73 -15.07 -5.96
N GLU A 191 -1.98 -15.74 -5.08
CA GLU A 191 -2.50 -16.86 -4.31
C GLU A 191 -3.64 -16.38 -3.39
N PRO A 192 -4.78 -17.08 -3.36
CA PRO A 192 -5.87 -16.75 -2.44
C PRO A 192 -5.40 -16.79 -1.00
N THR A 193 -5.81 -15.78 -0.24
CA THR A 193 -5.47 -15.64 1.17
C THR A 193 -6.49 -16.30 2.10
N GLY A 194 -7.67 -16.64 1.57
CA GLY A 194 -8.80 -17.16 2.34
C GLY A 194 -9.63 -16.06 3.02
N ASP A 195 -9.32 -14.79 2.80
CA ASP A 195 -10.16 -13.65 3.18
C ASP A 195 -10.86 -13.08 1.94
N ASP A 196 -12.19 -13.22 1.89
CA ASP A 196 -13.01 -12.84 0.73
C ASP A 196 -12.79 -11.38 0.26
N LEU A 197 -12.60 -10.45 1.21
CA LEU A 197 -12.39 -9.05 0.88
C LEU A 197 -11.01 -8.83 0.26
N VAL A 198 -9.97 -9.42 0.86
CA VAL A 198 -8.59 -9.33 0.38
C VAL A 198 -8.48 -9.94 -1.01
N ASP A 199 -9.04 -11.13 -1.21
CA ASP A 199 -8.96 -11.89 -2.45
C ASP A 199 -9.69 -11.16 -3.60
N ALA A 200 -10.84 -10.54 -3.31
CA ALA A 200 -11.53 -9.75 -4.31
C ALA A 200 -10.85 -8.43 -4.63
N LEU A 201 -10.27 -7.74 -3.65
CA LEU A 201 -9.48 -6.53 -3.90
C LEU A 201 -8.23 -6.86 -4.75
N ALA A 202 -7.57 -7.97 -4.47
CA ALA A 202 -6.46 -8.48 -5.28
C ALA A 202 -6.89 -8.74 -6.74
N ALA A 203 -8.02 -9.44 -6.93
CA ALA A 203 -8.58 -9.71 -8.26
C ALA A 203 -8.98 -8.40 -8.99
N MET A 204 -9.57 -7.43 -8.29
CA MET A 204 -9.92 -6.13 -8.86
C MET A 204 -8.69 -5.33 -9.29
N LEU A 205 -7.61 -5.30 -8.49
CA LEU A 205 -6.38 -4.60 -8.88
C LEU A 205 -5.76 -5.22 -10.14
N ARG A 206 -5.75 -6.56 -10.22
CA ARG A 206 -5.27 -7.27 -11.42
C ARG A 206 -6.14 -7.02 -12.64
N GLU A 207 -7.46 -7.03 -12.48
CA GLU A 207 -8.39 -6.66 -13.56
C GLU A 207 -8.09 -5.25 -14.08
N SER A 208 -7.87 -4.29 -13.19
CA SER A 208 -7.50 -2.92 -13.56
C SER A 208 -6.18 -2.87 -14.35
N ALA A 209 -5.17 -3.64 -13.92
CA ALA A 209 -3.88 -3.71 -14.60
C ALA A 209 -3.98 -4.39 -15.97
N ALA A 210 -4.80 -5.44 -16.08
CA ALA A 210 -5.07 -6.12 -17.34
C ALA A 210 -5.78 -5.20 -18.34
N ILE A 211 -6.78 -4.41 -17.89
CA ILE A 211 -7.43 -3.41 -18.74
C ILE A 211 -6.43 -2.38 -19.25
N GLU A 212 -5.55 -1.85 -18.38
CA GLU A 212 -4.58 -0.82 -18.78
C GLU A 212 -3.57 -1.35 -19.82
N THR A 213 -3.15 -2.60 -19.68
CA THR A 213 -2.13 -3.23 -20.55
C THR A 213 -2.71 -3.94 -21.76
N GLY A 214 -4.05 -4.04 -21.86
CA GLY A 214 -4.72 -4.87 -22.87
C GLY A 214 -4.51 -6.37 -22.68
N ALA A 215 -3.99 -6.81 -21.53
CA ALA A 215 -3.83 -8.22 -21.22
C ALA A 215 -5.21 -8.89 -21.02
N PRO A 216 -5.32 -10.22 -21.26
CA PRO A 216 -6.55 -10.95 -20.98
C PRO A 216 -6.94 -10.84 -19.51
N VAL A 217 -8.21 -10.48 -19.24
CA VAL A 217 -8.75 -10.48 -17.88
C VAL A 217 -9.05 -11.93 -17.49
N VAL A 218 -8.23 -12.49 -16.60
CA VAL A 218 -8.40 -13.85 -16.07
C VAL A 218 -9.24 -13.80 -14.80
N GLY A 219 -10.50 -14.23 -14.90
CA GLY A 219 -11.43 -14.29 -13.76
C GLY A 219 -11.91 -12.91 -13.32
N ARG A 220 -13.17 -12.58 -13.59
CA ARG A 220 -13.75 -11.34 -13.05
C ARG A 220 -13.98 -11.51 -11.56
N ALA A 221 -13.51 -10.56 -10.76
CA ALA A 221 -13.75 -10.54 -9.32
C ALA A 221 -15.26 -10.61 -9.03
N ALA A 222 -15.65 -11.35 -7.99
CA ALA A 222 -17.03 -11.40 -7.54
C ALA A 222 -17.52 -9.97 -7.19
N THR A 223 -18.69 -9.60 -7.70
CA THR A 223 -19.25 -8.25 -7.52
C THR A 223 -19.96 -8.04 -6.18
N ALA A 224 -20.15 -9.10 -5.40
CA ALA A 224 -21.09 -9.14 -4.26
C ALA A 224 -20.43 -8.89 -2.88
N ILE A 225 -19.40 -8.04 -2.82
CA ILE A 225 -18.78 -7.69 -1.53
C ILE A 225 -19.37 -6.40 -1.01
N ASP A 226 -20.07 -6.49 0.12
CA ASP A 226 -20.64 -5.34 0.81
C ASP A 226 -19.58 -4.63 1.67
N HIS A 227 -18.67 -3.93 0.99
CA HIS A 227 -17.62 -3.16 1.64
C HIS A 227 -17.36 -1.85 0.89
N ASP A 228 -17.45 -0.72 1.59
CA ASP A 228 -17.35 0.64 1.02
C ASP A 228 -16.11 0.83 0.13
N GLY A 229 -14.95 0.36 0.61
CA GLY A 229 -13.70 0.44 -0.16
C GLY A 229 -13.74 -0.41 -1.44
N ALA A 230 -14.31 -1.61 -1.38
CA ALA A 230 -14.41 -2.50 -2.53
C ALA A 230 -15.36 -1.92 -3.60
N ARG A 231 -16.47 -1.31 -3.17
CA ARG A 231 -17.40 -0.62 -4.08
C ARG A 231 -16.76 0.57 -4.77
N LEU A 232 -15.93 1.36 -4.07
CA LEU A 232 -15.17 2.45 -4.68
C LEU A 232 -14.18 1.93 -5.73
N VAL A 233 -13.34 0.95 -5.37
CA VAL A 233 -12.38 0.33 -6.30
C VAL A 233 -13.11 -0.24 -7.51
N ARG A 234 -14.24 -0.92 -7.31
CA ARG A 234 -15.01 -1.46 -8.43
C ARG A 234 -15.50 -0.35 -9.36
N ALA A 235 -16.11 0.70 -8.82
CA ALA A 235 -16.60 1.82 -9.62
C ALA A 235 -15.48 2.49 -10.43
N MET A 236 -14.26 2.58 -9.90
CA MET A 236 -13.12 3.13 -10.64
C MET A 236 -12.72 2.26 -11.83
N ILE A 237 -12.76 0.94 -11.67
CA ILE A 237 -12.40 0.00 -12.75
C ILE A 237 -13.51 -0.04 -13.81
N ASP A 238 -14.77 -0.08 -13.40
CA ASP A 238 -15.90 -0.03 -14.32
C ASP A 238 -15.94 1.30 -15.12
N ALA A 239 -15.40 2.39 -14.56
CA ALA A 239 -15.31 3.68 -15.24
C ALA A 239 -14.38 3.69 -16.46
N ILE A 240 -13.43 2.74 -16.57
CA ILE A 240 -12.55 2.57 -17.74
C ILE A 240 -12.94 1.37 -18.61
N SER A 241 -14.14 0.82 -18.39
CA SER A 241 -14.64 -0.30 -19.20
C SER A 241 -14.78 0.09 -20.68
N GLY A 242 -14.52 -0.88 -21.58
CA GLY A 242 -14.81 -0.74 -23.00
C GLY A 242 -16.31 -0.60 -23.32
N VAL A 243 -17.21 -0.90 -22.37
CA VAL A 243 -18.67 -0.82 -22.54
C VAL A 243 -19.20 0.53 -22.06
N PRO A 244 -19.73 1.42 -22.94
CA PRO A 244 -20.17 2.76 -22.56
C PRO A 244 -21.22 2.81 -21.43
N ALA A 245 -22.19 1.89 -21.46
CA ALA A 245 -23.23 1.82 -20.43
C ALA A 245 -22.67 1.45 -19.04
N VAL A 246 -21.57 0.69 -18.97
CA VAL A 246 -20.89 0.38 -17.70
C VAL A 246 -20.18 1.62 -17.18
N ARG A 247 -19.48 2.36 -18.06
CA ARG A 247 -18.82 3.62 -17.70
C ARG A 247 -19.81 4.65 -17.15
N GLU A 248 -20.96 4.86 -17.79
CA GLU A 248 -21.92 5.87 -17.32
C GLU A 248 -22.49 5.55 -15.94
N ARG A 249 -22.83 4.29 -15.67
CA ARG A 249 -23.25 3.86 -14.32
C ARG A 249 -22.15 4.10 -13.29
N ALA A 250 -20.90 3.74 -13.63
CA ALA A 250 -19.75 3.99 -12.77
C ALA A 250 -19.54 5.48 -12.50
N ARG A 251 -19.64 6.34 -13.53
CA ARG A 251 -19.56 7.80 -13.37
C ARG A 251 -20.64 8.34 -12.45
N THR A 252 -21.86 7.82 -12.53
CA THR A 252 -22.95 8.21 -11.61
C THR A 252 -22.59 7.91 -10.14
N ILE A 253 -22.08 6.71 -9.87
CA ILE A 253 -21.61 6.31 -8.53
C ILE A 253 -20.42 7.16 -8.07
N LEU A 254 -19.48 7.46 -8.98
CA LEU A 254 -18.31 8.27 -8.65
C LEU A 254 -18.68 9.72 -8.35
N ARG A 255 -19.56 10.34 -9.15
CA ARG A 255 -20.03 11.72 -8.97
C ARG A 255 -20.81 11.90 -7.67
N SER A 256 -21.68 10.96 -7.31
CA SER A 256 -22.50 11.07 -6.09
C SER A 256 -21.67 11.06 -4.79
N GLY A 257 -20.44 10.56 -4.83
CA GLY A 257 -19.51 10.59 -3.68
C GLY A 257 -18.63 11.82 -3.60
N LEU A 258 -18.55 12.68 -4.64
CA LEU A 258 -17.58 13.78 -4.68
C LEU A 258 -17.77 14.80 -3.55
N SER A 259 -19.01 15.21 -3.27
CA SER A 259 -19.29 16.20 -2.23
C SER A 259 -19.01 15.66 -0.82
N ARG A 260 -19.25 14.37 -0.59
CA ARG A 260 -18.97 13.71 0.70
C ARG A 260 -17.46 13.59 0.96
N ASP A 261 -16.70 13.36 -0.09
CA ASP A 261 -15.28 13.05 -0.02
C ASP A 261 -14.40 14.30 -0.24
N GLU A 262 -14.96 15.52 -0.22
CA GLU A 262 -14.24 16.76 -0.53
C GLU A 262 -12.98 16.95 0.34
N GLY A 263 -11.86 17.24 -0.30
CA GLY A 263 -10.55 17.43 0.32
C GLY A 263 -9.86 16.14 0.75
N THR A 264 -10.49 14.97 0.59
CA THR A 264 -9.93 13.68 0.99
C THR A 264 -9.23 12.96 -0.16
N TRP A 265 -8.51 11.89 0.17
CA TRP A 265 -7.92 10.99 -0.84
C TRP A 265 -8.97 10.32 -1.73
N ARG A 266 -10.20 10.09 -1.23
CA ARG A 266 -11.29 9.49 -2.01
C ARG A 266 -11.77 10.43 -3.10
N GLU A 267 -11.82 11.75 -2.87
CA GLU A 267 -12.10 12.73 -3.94
C GLU A 267 -11.04 12.63 -5.04
N ALA A 268 -9.75 12.57 -4.69
CA ALA A 268 -8.68 12.44 -5.67
C ALA A 268 -8.84 11.17 -6.54
N TRP A 269 -9.16 10.04 -5.93
CA TRP A 269 -9.42 8.78 -6.64
C TRP A 269 -10.63 8.90 -7.58
N ARG A 270 -11.74 9.46 -7.10
CA ARG A 270 -12.95 9.67 -7.91
C ARG A 270 -12.69 10.58 -9.10
N ARG A 271 -11.98 11.69 -8.89
CA ARG A 271 -11.62 12.62 -9.96
C ARG A 271 -10.69 11.99 -10.98
N ALA A 272 -9.70 11.21 -10.54
CA ALA A 272 -8.84 10.44 -11.45
C ALA A 272 -9.65 9.48 -12.33
N ALA A 273 -10.57 8.71 -11.73
CA ALA A 273 -11.40 7.76 -12.45
C ALA A 273 -12.41 8.45 -13.39
N LEU A 274 -13.06 9.54 -12.96
CA LEU A 274 -13.96 10.34 -13.80
C LEU A 274 -13.23 10.95 -14.98
N GLY A 275 -12.06 11.54 -14.74
CA GLY A 275 -11.21 12.12 -15.78
C GLY A 275 -10.85 11.10 -16.85
N ARG A 276 -10.31 9.94 -16.42
CA ARG A 276 -9.95 8.83 -17.33
C ARG A 276 -11.16 8.32 -18.10
N SER A 277 -12.30 8.13 -17.44
CA SER A 277 -13.55 7.66 -18.07
C SER A 277 -14.02 8.59 -19.18
N LEU A 278 -14.01 9.90 -18.91
CA LEU A 278 -14.49 10.92 -19.85
C LEU A 278 -13.55 11.14 -21.03
N LEU A 279 -12.25 10.94 -20.86
CA LEU A 279 -11.28 10.96 -21.96
C LEU A 279 -11.48 9.82 -22.98
N LEU A 280 -12.24 8.78 -22.64
CA LEU A 280 -12.59 7.68 -23.55
C LEU A 280 -13.81 7.96 -24.42
N GLU A 281 -14.53 9.06 -24.17
CA GLU A 281 -15.70 9.42 -24.99
C GLU A 281 -15.28 10.06 -26.31
N SER A 282 -16.14 9.96 -27.33
CA SER A 282 -15.83 10.44 -28.68
C SER A 282 -16.01 11.96 -28.85
N ASP A 283 -16.91 12.57 -28.08
CA ASP A 283 -17.22 14.00 -28.17
C ASP A 283 -16.23 14.86 -27.38
N LEU A 284 -15.98 16.08 -27.90
CA LEU A 284 -15.01 17.00 -27.29
C LEU A 284 -15.46 17.52 -25.93
N GLU A 285 -16.76 17.74 -25.74
CA GLU A 285 -17.32 18.27 -24.50
C GLU A 285 -17.07 17.34 -23.30
N SER A 286 -17.33 16.05 -23.47
CA SER A 286 -17.03 15.04 -22.45
C SER A 286 -15.54 14.98 -22.16
N ARG A 287 -14.68 15.00 -23.20
CA ARG A 287 -13.23 14.98 -23.01
C ARG A 287 -12.73 16.23 -22.28
N ASP A 288 -13.31 17.40 -22.53
CA ASP A 288 -13.02 18.65 -21.81
C ASP A 288 -13.40 18.56 -20.33
N ALA A 289 -14.59 18.02 -20.03
CA ALA A 289 -14.97 17.73 -18.65
C ALA A 289 -13.98 16.74 -18.00
N GLY A 290 -13.47 15.78 -18.77
CA GLY A 290 -12.41 14.87 -18.33
C GLY A 290 -11.12 15.58 -17.92
N LEU A 291 -10.64 16.52 -18.75
CA LEU A 291 -9.49 17.37 -18.45
C LEU A 291 -9.69 18.19 -17.17
N VAL A 292 -10.89 18.76 -16.97
CA VAL A 292 -11.23 19.50 -15.74
C VAL A 292 -11.12 18.61 -14.51
N HIS A 293 -11.65 17.39 -14.55
CA HIS A 293 -11.53 16.44 -13.44
C HIS A 293 -10.06 16.10 -13.13
N LEU A 294 -9.24 15.87 -14.14
CA LEU A 294 -7.81 15.59 -13.97
C LEU A 294 -7.04 16.80 -13.42
N ALA A 295 -7.36 18.03 -13.85
CA ALA A 295 -6.68 19.25 -13.42
C ALA A 295 -6.78 19.51 -11.91
N HIS A 296 -7.83 19.02 -11.25
CA HIS A 296 -7.91 19.10 -9.79
C HIS A 296 -6.79 18.35 -9.06
N LEU A 297 -6.24 17.28 -9.64
CA LEU A 297 -5.21 16.46 -8.98
C LEU A 297 -3.90 17.24 -8.77
N PRO A 298 -3.25 17.78 -9.80
CA PRO A 298 -2.05 18.60 -9.59
C PRO A 298 -2.37 19.92 -8.84
N ALA A 299 -3.56 20.49 -9.02
CA ALA A 299 -3.92 21.74 -8.36
C ALA A 299 -4.12 21.61 -6.84
N ARG A 300 -4.68 20.49 -6.37
CA ARG A 300 -5.12 20.34 -4.95
C ARG A 300 -4.44 19.19 -4.21
N PHE A 301 -4.01 18.16 -4.92
CA PHE A 301 -3.60 16.88 -4.32
C PHE A 301 -2.14 16.52 -4.58
N THR A 302 -1.31 17.39 -5.17
CA THR A 302 0.11 17.09 -5.44
C THR A 302 0.89 16.61 -4.21
N ARG A 303 0.62 17.18 -3.02
CA ARG A 303 1.31 16.78 -1.78
C ARG A 303 0.81 15.45 -1.20
N SER A 304 -0.50 15.19 -1.26
CA SER A 304 -1.12 14.02 -0.65
C SER A 304 -1.27 12.82 -1.59
N GLN A 305 -1.24 13.06 -2.90
CA GLN A 305 -1.43 12.09 -3.97
C GLN A 305 -0.43 12.34 -5.12
N PRO A 306 0.89 12.38 -4.85
CA PRO A 306 1.90 12.75 -5.84
C PRO A 306 1.86 11.87 -7.09
N TYR A 307 1.65 10.56 -6.90
CA TYR A 307 1.51 9.62 -8.02
C TYR A 307 0.34 9.99 -8.95
N LEU A 308 -0.87 10.19 -8.40
CA LEU A 308 -2.04 10.53 -9.21
C LEU A 308 -1.92 11.91 -9.86
N ALA A 309 -1.29 12.87 -9.19
CA ALA A 309 -1.02 14.19 -9.78
C ALA A 309 -0.12 14.07 -11.01
N GLY A 310 0.96 13.28 -10.94
CA GLY A 310 1.82 13.06 -12.10
C GLY A 310 1.16 12.26 -13.22
N VAL A 311 0.33 11.25 -12.88
CA VAL A 311 -0.50 10.53 -13.87
C VAL A 311 -1.46 11.49 -14.58
N ALA A 312 -2.15 12.36 -13.85
CA ALA A 312 -3.06 13.35 -14.42
C ALA A 312 -2.34 14.31 -15.37
N LEU A 313 -1.19 14.87 -14.97
CA LEU A 313 -0.38 15.73 -15.85
C LEU A 313 0.00 15.02 -17.15
N ALA A 314 0.44 13.76 -17.07
CA ALA A 314 0.80 12.99 -18.25
C ALA A 314 -0.39 12.70 -19.18
N LEU A 315 -1.54 12.32 -18.62
CA LEU A 315 -2.77 12.08 -19.39
C LEU A 315 -3.28 13.36 -20.06
N MET A 316 -3.28 14.48 -19.34
CA MET A 316 -3.67 15.78 -19.92
C MET A 316 -2.71 16.20 -21.04
N ALA A 317 -1.39 16.04 -20.84
CA ALA A 317 -0.39 16.39 -21.85
C ALA A 317 -0.51 15.54 -23.12
N ASP A 318 -0.80 14.24 -22.97
CA ASP A 318 -1.08 13.34 -24.10
C ASP A 318 -2.36 13.75 -24.85
N GLU A 319 -3.42 14.07 -24.12
CA GLU A 319 -4.71 14.50 -24.67
C GLU A 319 -4.59 15.83 -25.47
N PHE A 320 -3.93 16.86 -24.92
CA PHE A 320 -3.70 18.11 -25.65
C PHE A 320 -2.84 17.90 -26.90
N ALA A 321 -1.82 17.03 -26.82
CA ALA A 321 -1.01 16.69 -27.98
C ALA A 321 -1.83 15.99 -29.07
N ARG A 322 -2.74 15.06 -28.72
CA ARG A 322 -3.65 14.40 -29.67
C ARG A 322 -4.62 15.38 -30.35
N ARG A 323 -4.88 16.53 -29.75
CA ARG A 323 -5.71 17.61 -30.32
C ARG A 323 -4.92 18.63 -31.14
N GLY A 324 -3.60 18.51 -31.21
CA GLY A 324 -2.72 19.47 -31.90
C GLY A 324 -2.34 20.70 -31.05
N ASP A 325 -2.76 20.78 -29.78
CA ASP A 325 -2.33 21.85 -28.87
C ASP A 325 -0.98 21.49 -28.22
N HIS A 326 0.08 21.64 -29.02
CA HIS A 326 1.43 21.33 -28.58
C HIS A 326 1.94 22.29 -27.51
N ALA A 327 1.41 23.51 -27.43
CA ALA A 327 1.80 24.51 -26.44
C ALA A 327 1.30 24.11 -25.04
N ALA A 328 0.00 23.81 -24.88
CA ALA A 328 -0.56 23.33 -23.62
C ALA A 328 0.08 22.00 -23.20
N ALA A 329 0.27 21.07 -24.14
CA ALA A 329 0.98 19.82 -23.88
C ALA A 329 2.45 20.05 -23.48
N GLY A 330 3.09 21.13 -23.94
CA GLY A 330 4.45 21.52 -23.56
C GLY A 330 4.50 22.02 -22.12
N ALA A 331 3.57 22.90 -21.74
CA ALA A 331 3.46 23.43 -20.38
C ALA A 331 3.25 22.32 -19.34
N LEU A 332 2.31 21.40 -19.59
CA LEU A 332 2.03 20.27 -18.68
C LEU A 332 3.22 19.31 -18.53
N ARG A 333 4.06 19.19 -19.56
CA ARG A 333 5.31 18.41 -19.48
C ARG A 333 6.35 19.10 -18.61
N ALA A 334 6.42 20.43 -18.66
CA ALA A 334 7.30 21.20 -17.79
C ALA A 334 6.85 21.06 -16.32
N ASP A 335 5.54 21.13 -16.05
CA ASP A 335 4.98 20.90 -14.72
C ASP A 335 5.30 19.48 -14.22
N LEU A 336 5.14 18.47 -15.07
CA LEU A 336 5.50 17.07 -14.77
C LEU A 336 7.00 16.90 -14.50
N ALA A 337 7.86 17.64 -15.20
CA ALA A 337 9.30 17.65 -14.95
C ALA A 337 9.66 18.32 -13.60
N GLY A 338 8.79 19.17 -13.06
CA GLY A 338 8.90 19.74 -11.73
C GLY A 338 8.56 18.76 -10.59
N LEU A 339 7.95 17.61 -10.90
CA LEU A 339 7.79 16.51 -9.94
C LEU A 339 9.10 15.72 -9.76
N ALA A 340 9.14 14.83 -8.77
CA ALA A 340 10.31 13.99 -8.49
C ALA A 340 10.86 13.30 -9.76
N ASP A 341 12.18 13.28 -9.91
CA ASP A 341 12.85 12.73 -11.11
C ASP A 341 12.52 11.26 -11.38
N SER A 342 12.25 10.50 -10.31
CA SER A 342 11.85 9.11 -10.37
C SER A 342 10.36 8.89 -10.66
N HIS A 343 9.57 9.93 -10.95
CA HIS A 343 8.13 9.78 -11.14
C HIS A 343 7.83 8.96 -12.41
N PRO A 344 7.08 7.84 -12.32
CA PRO A 344 6.88 6.91 -13.45
C PRO A 344 6.19 7.54 -14.66
N ALA A 345 5.29 8.51 -14.44
CA ALA A 345 4.61 9.24 -15.51
C ALA A 345 5.56 9.98 -16.48
N ARG A 346 6.78 10.34 -16.05
CA ARG A 346 7.79 10.96 -16.93
C ARG A 346 8.27 9.97 -17.99
N ALA A 347 8.64 8.77 -17.57
CA ALA A 347 9.11 7.71 -18.47
C ALA A 347 7.99 7.25 -19.41
N TRP A 348 6.79 7.05 -18.87
CA TRP A 348 5.60 6.68 -19.63
C TRP A 348 5.29 7.66 -20.77
N LEU A 349 5.22 8.97 -20.47
CA LEU A 349 4.88 9.99 -21.46
C LEU A 349 5.97 10.13 -22.54
N ALA A 350 7.24 9.92 -22.18
CA ALA A 350 8.35 9.91 -23.12
C ALA A 350 8.27 8.71 -24.09
N GLY A 351 7.81 7.56 -23.62
CA GLY A 351 7.62 6.35 -24.44
C GLY A 351 6.55 6.50 -25.52
N ARG A 352 5.40 7.09 -25.19
CA ARG A 352 4.26 7.22 -26.13
C ARG A 352 4.55 8.06 -27.38
N ARG A 353 5.45 9.03 -27.30
CA ARG A 353 5.86 9.84 -28.46
C ARG A 353 6.44 9.01 -29.61
N ARG A 354 6.98 7.82 -29.33
CA ARG A 354 7.66 6.98 -30.33
C ARG A 354 6.71 6.14 -31.19
N VAL A 355 5.49 5.89 -30.74
CA VAL A 355 4.56 4.96 -31.41
C VAL A 355 3.63 5.69 -32.39
N GLY A 356 3.39 6.99 -32.19
CA GLY A 356 2.43 7.78 -32.97
C GLY A 356 3.00 8.82 -33.94
N ALA A 357 4.32 9.03 -33.98
CA ALA A 357 4.92 9.92 -34.96
C ALA A 357 5.08 9.16 -36.29
N PRO A 358 4.31 9.47 -37.35
CA PRO A 358 4.67 9.01 -38.68
C PRO A 358 6.11 9.47 -38.92
N ASP A 359 6.97 8.53 -39.30
CA ASP A 359 8.39 8.78 -39.51
C ASP A 359 8.56 9.80 -40.64
N ALA A 360 8.59 11.09 -40.29
CA ALA A 360 8.68 12.21 -41.22
C ALA A 360 10.03 12.24 -41.97
N THR A 361 10.92 11.27 -41.68
CA THR A 361 12.18 11.05 -42.40
C THR A 361 12.08 10.01 -43.51
N ARG A 362 10.96 9.29 -43.67
CA ARG A 362 10.67 8.56 -44.91
C ARG A 362 10.15 9.53 -45.96
N ASP A 363 11.07 10.13 -46.70
CA ASP A 363 10.76 10.80 -47.95
C ASP A 363 10.13 9.78 -48.92
N PRO A 364 8.82 9.89 -49.23
CA PRO A 364 8.15 8.94 -50.13
C PRO A 364 8.62 9.07 -51.58
N THR A 365 9.48 10.05 -51.90
CA THR A 365 9.98 10.26 -53.27
C THR A 365 11.27 9.50 -53.61
N ALA A 366 11.90 8.83 -52.64
CA ALA A 366 13.17 8.12 -52.86
C ALA A 366 13.04 6.72 -53.49
N ALA A 367 11.83 6.28 -53.89
CA ALA A 367 11.58 4.94 -54.42
C ALA A 367 10.94 4.97 -55.82
N ASP A 368 11.52 5.70 -56.77
CA ASP A 368 11.18 5.50 -58.21
C ASP A 368 12.30 5.93 -59.18
N SER A 369 13.53 5.49 -58.92
CA SER A 369 14.61 5.55 -59.90
C SER A 369 15.33 4.20 -60.02
N ASP A 370 14.61 3.21 -60.56
CA ASP A 370 15.20 2.02 -61.17
C ASP A 370 15.26 2.25 -62.69
N PRO A 371 16.44 2.55 -63.28
CA PRO A 371 16.60 2.69 -64.71
C PRO A 371 16.77 1.30 -65.35
N ARG A 372 15.79 0.87 -66.13
CA ARG A 372 15.94 -0.20 -67.12
C ARG A 372 15.92 0.36 -68.54
#